data_AF-A0AAW7K7X3-F1
#
_entry.id   AF-A0AAW7K7X3-F1
#
_cell.length_a   1.000
_cell.length_b   1.000
_cell.length_c   1.000
_cell.angle_alpha   90.00
_cell.angle_beta   90.00
_cell.angle_gamma   90.00
#
_symmetry.space_group_name_H-M   'P 1'
#
loop_
_entity.id
_entity.type
_entity.pdbx_description
1 polymer ?
#
loop_
_entity_poly.entity_id
_entity_poly.type
_entity_poly.pdbx_seq_one_letter_code
_entity_poly.pdbx_strand_id
1 'polypeptide(L)' 'MKFYEIKDPYYALIAAEDEKQCLKLYKDIVCEVEDEKEFF' A
#
# COMPACT_ATOMS: atom_id res chain seq x y z
N MET A 1 6.76 14.42 -5.99
CA MET A 1 6.02 13.15 -5.84
C MET A 1 6.43 12.18 -6.92
N LYS A 2 6.50 10.89 -6.58
CA LYS A 2 6.79 9.76 -7.46
C LYS A 2 5.72 8.69 -7.22
N PHE A 3 5.54 7.80 -8.19
CA PHE A 3 4.71 6.62 -8.02
C PHE A 3 5.58 5.41 -7.70
N TYR A 4 5.12 4.60 -6.77
CA TYR A 4 5.79 3.41 -6.30
C TYR A 4 4.85 2.22 -6.47
N GLU A 5 5.40 1.14 -7.02
CA GLU A 5 4.70 -0.12 -7.19
C GLU A 5 5.12 -1.09 -6.08
N ILE A 6 4.13 -1.65 -5.38
CA ILE A 6 4.34 -2.70 -4.38
C ILE A 6 3.58 -3.95 -4.83
N LYS A 7 4.18 -5.13 -4.61
CA LYS A 7 3.65 -6.44 -5.04
C LYS A 7 3.74 -7.48 -3.91
N ASP A 8 3.35 -7.12 -2.68
CA ASP A 8 3.41 -8.06 -1.55
C ASP A 8 2.59 -7.62 -0.33
N PRO A 9 1.48 -8.30 0.03
CA PRO A 9 0.82 -9.44 -0.63
C PRO A 9 -0.03 -9.07 -1.87
N TYR A 10 -0.27 -7.78 -2.12
CA TYR A 10 -1.15 -7.28 -3.19
C TYR A 10 -0.47 -6.21 -4.05
N TYR A 11 -0.97 -6.03 -5.28
CA TYR A 11 -0.51 -4.95 -6.15
C TYR A 11 -1.10 -3.62 -5.70
N ALA A 12 -0.22 -2.67 -5.36
CA ALA A 12 -0.59 -1.30 -5.04
C ALA A 12 0.27 -0.30 -5.82
N LEU A 13 -0.36 0.76 -6.33
CA LEU A 13 0.29 1.90 -6.95
C LEU A 13 0.10 3.12 -6.05
N ILE A 14 1.17 3.56 -5.38
CA ILE A 14 1.12 4.59 -4.33
C ILE A 14 1.87 5.84 -4.77
N ALA A 15 1.24 7.00 -4.66
CA ALA A 15 1.90 8.29 -4.83
C ALA A 15 2.56 8.73 -3.51
N ALA A 16 3.89 8.91 -3.51
CA ALA A 16 4.64 9.32 -2.34
C ALA A 16 5.83 10.22 -2.70
N GLU A 17 6.38 10.92 -1.71
CA GLU A 17 7.57 11.77 -1.83
C GLU A 17 8.85 10.93 -1.81
N ASP A 18 8.87 9.88 -0.98
CA ASP A 18 9.98 8.94 -0.84
C ASP A 18 9.50 7.52 -0.47
N GLU A 19 10.45 6.56 -0.45
CA GLU A 19 10.18 5.14 -0.14
C GLU A 19 9.69 4.92 1.31
N LYS A 20 10.10 5.77 2.27
CA LYS A 20 9.68 5.64 3.68
C LYS A 20 8.21 6.02 3.82
N GLN A 21 7.79 7.11 3.15
CA GLN A 21 6.38 7.51 3.12
C GLN A 21 5.54 6.47 2.40
N CYS A 22 6.02 5.93 1.27
CA CYS A 22 5.34 4.85 0.54
C CYS A 22 5.10 3.62 1.43
N LEU A 23 6.13 3.15 2.16
CA LEU A 23 6.01 1.99 3.03
C LEU A 23 5.03 2.23 4.20
N LYS A 24 5.00 3.44 4.75
CA LYS A 24 4.03 3.82 5.78
C LYS A 24 2.60 3.74 5.25
N LEU A 25 2.35 4.35 4.10
CA LEU A 25 1.03 4.31 3.45
C LEU A 25 0.59 2.88 3.12
N TYR A 26 1.51 2.04 2.61
CA TYR A 26 1.20 0.64 2.33
C TYR A 26 0.79 -0.14 3.57
N LYS A 27 1.53 0.01 4.67
CA LYS A 27 1.22 -0.66 5.93
C LYS A 27 -0.07 -0.14 6.56
N ASP A 28 -0.31 1.16 6.51
CA ASP A 28 -1.55 1.74 7.02
C ASP A 28 -2.77 1.22 6.24
N ILE A 29 -2.66 1.07 4.91
CA ILE A 29 -3.72 0.49 4.07
C ILE A 29 -3.90 -1.02 4.31
N VAL A 30 -2.81 -1.78 4.40
CA VAL A 30 -2.86 -3.26 4.50
C VAL A 30 -3.14 -3.75 5.92
N CYS A 31 -2.67 -3.06 6.96
CA CYS A 31 -2.91 -3.46 8.35
C CYS A 31 -4.35 -3.20 8.82
N GLU A 32 -5.12 -2.34 8.13
CA GLU A 32 -6.54 -2.14 8.46
C GLU A 32 -7.45 -3.25 7.91
N VAL A 33 -6.93 -4.16 7.07
CA VAL A 33 -7.70 -5.26 6.49
C VAL A 33 -7.40 -6.59 7.19
N GLU A 34 -7.98 -6.79 8.38
CA GLU A 34 -7.97 -8.08 9.10
C GLU A 34 -9.12 -9.02 8.67
N ASP A 35 -10.11 -8.53 7.91
CA ASP A 35 -11.20 -9.35 7.36
C ASP A 35 -11.62 -8.82 5.99
N GLU A 36 -11.47 -9.67 4.96
CA GLU A 36 -11.52 -9.24 3.56
C GLU A 36 -12.15 -10.36 2.70
N LYS A 37 -13.47 -10.55 2.81
CA LYS A 37 -14.21 -10.93 1.60
C LYS A 37 -14.22 -9.79 0.56
N GLU A 38 -13.66 -8.62 0.90
CA GLU A 38 -13.88 -7.28 0.35
C GLU A 38 -12.69 -6.68 -0.44
N PHE A 39 -11.76 -7.49 -0.97
CA PHE A 39 -10.83 -6.99 -2.00
C PHE A 39 -11.45 -6.95 -3.42
N PHE A 40 -12.78 -7.09 -3.49
CA PHE A 40 -13.63 -6.94 -4.67
C PHE A 40 -14.82 -6.03 -4.36
#